data_AF-A0A8H2X6K4-F1
#
_entry.id   AF-A0A8H2X6K4-F1
#
_cell.length_a   1.000
_cell.length_b   1.000
_cell.length_c   1.000
_cell.angle_alpha   90.00
_cell.angle_beta   90.00
_cell.angle_gamma   90.00
#
_symmetry.space_group_name_H-M   'P 1'
#
loop_
_entity.id
_entity.type
_entity.pdbx_description
1 polymer ?
#
loop_
_entity_poly.entity_id
_entity_poly.type
_entity_poly.pdbx_seq_one_letter_code
_entity_poly.pdbx_strand_id
1 'polypeptide(L)'
;MSVSGEIPRIALNGIDDWKRIQKDFDSNVQDILNATLAAGEPLSTEDKEILLKCLKDWQKEAFDTAKPNISVNGQDLENYVAEAEETEPYDELLNGRRQASTEEQLVWDKTLADRRRKAPREVERVVEDLLLRQRMAIPIPATLATPVPRTIEEIPRWDDVVETHKDTADFAIKLAKEEPALMQRAQKAKKVGQTIASLPAQ
;
A
#
# COMPACT_ATOMS: atom_id res chain seq x y z
N MET A 1 19.78 -42.32 17.35
CA MET A 1 20.42 -40.99 17.29
C MET A 1 21.91 -41.21 17.40
N SER A 2 22.57 -41.45 16.26
CA SER A 2 24.03 -41.59 16.24
C SER A 2 24.61 -40.20 16.12
N VAL A 3 25.10 -39.67 17.24
CA VAL A 3 26.01 -38.52 17.24
C VAL A 3 27.36 -39.07 16.81
N SER A 4 27.50 -39.37 15.52
CA SER A 4 28.81 -39.51 14.91
C SER A 4 29.37 -38.09 14.88
N GLY A 5 30.25 -37.78 15.82
CA GLY A 5 30.97 -36.51 15.82
C GLY A 5 31.89 -36.45 14.61
N GLU A 6 31.33 -36.10 13.46
CA GLU A 6 32.12 -35.68 12.31
C GLU A 6 32.84 -34.41 12.72
N ILE A 7 34.17 -34.48 12.71
CA ILE A 7 35.03 -33.32 12.93
C ILE A 7 34.59 -32.26 11.90
N PRO A 8 34.27 -31.02 12.33
CA PRO A 8 33.82 -30.00 11.42
C PRO A 8 34.91 -29.74 10.37
N ARG A 9 34.57 -29.99 9.10
CA ARG A 9 35.45 -29.72 7.97
C ARG A 9 35.59 -28.22 7.78
N ILE A 10 36.74 -27.80 7.27
CA ILE A 10 36.98 -26.39 6.95
C ILE A 10 36.20 -26.07 5.68
N ALA A 11 35.24 -25.14 5.78
CA ALA A 11 34.44 -24.69 4.65
C ALA A 11 35.09 -23.48 3.98
N LEU A 12 35.34 -23.59 2.68
CA LEU A 12 35.78 -22.51 1.81
C LEU A 12 34.61 -22.06 0.91
N ASN A 13 34.56 -20.76 0.62
CA ASN A 13 33.50 -20.15 -0.21
C ASN A 13 33.72 -20.39 -1.71
N GLY A 14 34.90 -20.84 -2.12
CA GLY A 14 35.22 -21.08 -3.52
C GLY A 14 36.57 -21.76 -3.70
N ILE A 15 36.77 -22.34 -4.88
CA ILE A 15 38.05 -22.97 -5.23
C ILE A 15 39.18 -21.96 -5.37
N ASP A 16 38.84 -20.71 -5.71
CA ASP A 16 39.82 -19.65 -5.86
C ASP A 16 40.51 -19.32 -4.53
N ASP A 17 39.79 -19.43 -3.41
CA ASP A 17 40.36 -19.28 -2.07
C ASP A 17 41.36 -20.40 -1.79
N TRP A 18 41.06 -21.63 -2.19
CA TRP A 18 41.97 -22.76 -2.05
C TRP A 18 43.25 -22.58 -2.88
N LYS A 19 43.11 -22.22 -4.16
CA LYS A 19 44.25 -21.93 -5.06
C LYS A 19 45.09 -20.77 -4.53
N ARG A 20 44.45 -19.75 -3.94
CA ARG A 20 45.14 -18.62 -3.31
C ARG A 20 45.94 -19.06 -2.09
N ILE A 21 45.36 -19.86 -1.20
CA ILE A 21 46.07 -20.40 -0.03
C ILE A 21 47.31 -21.19 -0.46
N GLN A 22 47.18 -22.03 -1.49
CA GLN A 22 48.32 -22.78 -2.04
C GLN A 22 49.43 -21.84 -2.54
N LYS A 23 49.06 -20.83 -3.33
CA LYS A 23 50.02 -19.86 -3.87
C LYS A 23 50.70 -19.04 -2.77
N ASP A 24 49.93 -18.55 -1.81
CA ASP A 24 50.45 -17.74 -0.70
C ASP A 24 51.38 -18.58 0.18
N PHE A 25 51.01 -19.83 0.47
CA PHE A 25 51.87 -20.78 1.19
C PHE A 25 53.16 -21.09 0.43
N ASP A 26 53.09 -21.38 -0.87
CA ASP A 26 54.26 -21.68 -1.69
C ASP A 26 55.24 -20.50 -1.72
N SER A 27 54.72 -19.27 -1.86
CA SER A 27 55.54 -18.07 -1.84
C SER A 27 56.23 -17.86 -0.48
N ASN A 28 55.48 -17.98 0.62
CA ASN A 28 56.03 -17.80 1.96
C ASN A 28 57.10 -18.84 2.30
N VAL A 29 56.89 -20.10 1.92
CA VAL A 29 57.88 -21.15 2.18
C VAL A 29 59.16 -20.92 1.35
N GLN A 30 59.03 -20.48 0.10
CA GLN A 30 60.17 -20.11 -0.72
C GLN A 30 60.93 -18.91 -0.14
N ASP A 31 60.23 -17.91 0.36
CA ASP A 31 60.84 -16.74 0.99
C ASP A 31 61.61 -17.11 2.27
N ILE A 32 61.03 -17.98 3.11
CA ILE A 32 61.69 -18.52 4.31
C ILE A 32 62.93 -19.33 3.93
N LEU A 33 62.84 -20.20 2.91
CA LEU A 33 63.98 -20.97 2.43
C LEU A 33 65.10 -20.03 1.95
N ASN A 34 64.77 -19.03 1.13
CA ASN A 34 65.75 -18.07 0.62
C ASN A 34 66.40 -17.25 1.75
N ALA A 35 65.62 -16.83 2.75
CA ALA A 35 66.14 -16.10 3.90
C ALA A 35 67.09 -16.97 4.75
N THR A 36 66.74 -18.24 4.99
CA THR A 36 67.59 -19.17 5.75
C THR A 36 68.88 -19.50 5.00
N LEU A 37 68.81 -19.70 3.68
CA LEU A 37 69.98 -19.93 2.84
C LEU A 37 70.89 -18.70 2.73
N ALA A 38 70.33 -17.48 2.80
CA ALA A 38 71.11 -16.24 2.81
C ALA A 38 71.83 -15.99 4.15
N ALA A 39 71.29 -16.51 5.26
CA ALA A 39 71.89 -16.38 6.59
C ALA A 39 72.96 -17.46 6.90
N GLY A 40 72.96 -18.57 6.16
CA GLY A 40 73.87 -19.70 6.36
C GLY A 40 75.13 -19.69 5.51
N GLU A 41 75.91 -20.76 5.58
CA GLU A 41 77.08 -21.00 4.72
C GLU A 41 76.67 -21.22 3.25
N PRO A 42 77.53 -20.87 2.28
CA PRO A 42 77.24 -21.04 0.86
C PRO A 42 77.13 -22.53 0.50
N LEU A 43 75.89 -23.00 0.38
CA LEU A 43 75.57 -24.35 -0.07
C LEU A 43 75.89 -24.54 -1.57
N SER A 44 76.32 -25.75 -1.93
CA SER A 44 76.49 -26.17 -3.34
C SER A 44 75.16 -26.02 -4.10
N THR A 45 75.23 -25.74 -5.41
CA THR A 45 74.05 -25.62 -6.26
C THR A 45 73.24 -26.92 -6.31
N GLU A 46 73.91 -28.07 -6.27
CA GLU A 46 73.28 -29.39 -6.29
C GLU A 46 72.45 -29.64 -5.02
N ASP A 47 72.99 -29.30 -3.84
CA ASP A 47 72.29 -29.47 -2.56
C ASP A 47 71.06 -28.56 -2.46
N LYS A 48 71.13 -27.35 -3.03
CA LYS A 48 69.99 -26.43 -3.12
C LYS A 48 68.86 -27.01 -3.97
N GLU A 49 69.19 -27.62 -5.10
CA GLU A 49 68.20 -28.24 -5.97
C GLU A 49 67.52 -29.45 -5.32
N ILE A 50 68.29 -30.26 -4.56
CA ILE A 50 67.74 -31.39 -3.81
C ILE A 50 66.78 -30.90 -2.72
N LEU A 51 67.18 -29.89 -1.94
CA LEU A 51 66.34 -29.27 -0.92
C LEU A 51 65.03 -28.71 -1.50
N LEU A 52 65.11 -28.01 -2.64
CA LEU A 52 63.94 -27.49 -3.33
C LEU A 52 62.99 -28.60 -3.79
N LYS A 53 63.51 -29.74 -4.25
CA LYS A 53 62.68 -30.90 -4.62
C LYS A 53 62.00 -31.49 -3.40
N CYS A 54 62.74 -31.80 -2.33
CA CYS A 54 62.18 -32.33 -1.09
C CYS A 54 61.11 -31.40 -0.49
N LEU A 55 61.34 -30.09 -0.54
CA LEU A 55 60.38 -29.11 -0.05
C LEU A 55 59.10 -29.10 -0.87
N LYS A 56 59.19 -29.17 -2.21
CA LYS A 56 58.00 -29.27 -3.09
C LYS A 56 57.24 -30.56 -2.87
N ASP A 57 57.94 -31.67 -2.64
CA ASP A 57 57.29 -32.96 -2.38
C ASP A 57 56.58 -32.95 -1.02
N TRP A 58 57.21 -32.38 0.01
CA TRP A 58 56.57 -32.15 1.31
C TRP A 58 55.35 -31.23 1.22
N GLN A 59 55.43 -30.14 0.45
CA GLN A 59 54.28 -29.25 0.22
C GLN A 59 53.10 -30.00 -0.37
N LYS A 60 53.34 -30.83 -1.40
CA LYS A 60 52.29 -31.66 -2.01
C LYS A 60 51.68 -32.63 -1.01
N GLU A 61 52.51 -33.34 -0.23
CA GLU A 61 52.03 -34.28 0.78
C GLU A 61 51.20 -33.59 1.88
N ALA A 62 51.62 -32.40 2.31
CA ALA A 62 50.87 -31.58 3.27
C ALA A 62 49.50 -31.18 2.72
N PHE A 63 49.42 -30.75 1.46
CA PHE A 63 48.15 -30.41 0.83
C PHE A 63 47.27 -31.64 0.57
N ASP A 64 47.86 -32.77 0.17
CA ASP A 64 47.14 -34.02 -0.03
C ASP A 64 46.53 -34.55 1.27
N THR A 65 47.25 -34.40 2.39
CA THR A 65 46.75 -34.74 3.72
C THR A 65 45.62 -33.81 4.18
N ALA A 66 45.63 -32.54 3.73
CA ALA A 66 44.62 -31.55 4.08
C ALA A 66 43.32 -31.68 3.27
N LYS A 67 43.37 -32.17 2.03
CA LYS A 67 42.21 -32.34 1.12
C LYS A 67 40.96 -32.96 1.76
N PRO A 68 41.02 -34.11 2.48
CA PRO A 68 39.82 -34.74 3.06
C PRO A 68 39.10 -33.88 4.10
N ASN A 69 39.79 -32.91 4.70
CA ASN A 69 39.27 -32.08 5.77
C ASN A 69 38.69 -30.75 5.27
N ILE A 70 38.66 -30.53 3.95
CA ILE A 70 38.25 -29.28 3.32
C ILE A 70 37.02 -29.51 2.46
N SER A 71 36.06 -28.61 2.59
CA SER A 71 34.85 -28.55 1.77
C SER A 71 34.80 -27.21 1.05
N VAL A 72 34.41 -27.21 -0.22
CA VAL A 72 34.22 -26.02 -1.05
C VAL A 72 32.75 -25.95 -1.42
N ASN A 73 32.05 -24.90 -1.00
CA ASN A 73 30.62 -24.73 -1.29
C ASN A 73 29.74 -25.94 -0.94
N GLY A 74 30.10 -26.65 0.15
CA GLY A 74 29.38 -27.83 0.61
C GLY A 74 29.70 -29.12 -0.16
N GLN A 75 30.62 -29.10 -1.12
CA GLN A 75 31.19 -30.29 -1.76
C GLN A 75 32.57 -30.61 -1.20
N ASP A 76 32.88 -31.89 -1.08
CA ASP A 76 34.19 -32.36 -0.65
C ASP A 76 35.25 -32.06 -1.71
N LEU A 77 36.39 -31.52 -1.29
CA LEU A 77 37.46 -31.13 -2.21
C LEU A 77 38.06 -32.35 -2.96
N GLU A 78 37.98 -33.54 -2.40
CA GLU A 78 38.44 -34.78 -3.07
C GLU A 78 37.59 -35.13 -4.30
N ASN A 79 36.30 -34.79 -4.25
CA ASN A 79 35.35 -35.02 -5.33
C ASN A 79 35.22 -33.81 -6.25
N TYR A 80 35.96 -32.73 -5.96
CA TYR A 80 35.91 -31.51 -6.71
C TYR A 80 36.69 -31.67 -8.02
N VAL A 81 35.97 -31.81 -9.13
CA VAL A 81 36.51 -31.87 -10.47
C VAL A 81 36.45 -30.47 -11.08
N ALA A 82 37.60 -29.83 -11.30
CA ALA A 82 37.68 -28.48 -11.86
C ALA A 82 36.97 -28.33 -13.23
N GLU A 83 36.92 -29.40 -14.03
CA GLU A 83 36.20 -29.45 -15.31
C GLU A 83 34.66 -29.47 -15.15
N ALA A 84 34.15 -29.87 -13.98
CA ALA A 84 32.71 -29.91 -13.71
C ALA A 84 32.12 -28.53 -13.35
N GLU A 85 32.95 -27.54 -13.02
CA GLU A 85 32.51 -26.14 -12.88
C GLU A 85 32.43 -25.41 -14.22
N GLU A 86 33.30 -25.73 -15.20
CA GLU A 86 33.24 -25.11 -16.54
C GLU A 86 32.01 -25.57 -17.33
N THR A 87 31.49 -26.76 -17.04
CA THR A 87 30.26 -27.29 -17.65
C THR A 87 29.30 -27.72 -16.56
N GLU A 88 28.49 -26.78 -16.08
CA GLU A 88 27.36 -27.10 -15.19
C GLU A 88 26.54 -28.25 -15.81
N PRO A 89 26.30 -29.35 -15.09
CA PRO A 89 25.53 -30.47 -15.63
C PRO A 89 24.11 -30.01 -15.95
N TYR A 90 23.58 -30.43 -17.10
CA TYR A 90 22.27 -29.99 -17.56
C TYR A 90 21.16 -30.43 -16.59
N ASP A 91 20.56 -29.47 -15.89
CA ASP A 91 19.44 -29.73 -14.99
C ASP A 91 18.14 -29.92 -15.81
N GLU A 92 17.86 -31.17 -16.17
CA GLU A 92 16.65 -31.56 -16.89
C GLU A 92 15.37 -31.19 -16.12
N LEU A 93 15.40 -31.22 -14.78
CA LEU A 93 14.24 -30.86 -13.95
C LEU A 93 13.98 -29.37 -14.01
N LEU A 94 15.03 -28.55 -13.90
CA LEU A 94 14.91 -27.10 -14.04
C LEU A 94 14.48 -26.73 -15.45
N ASN A 95 15.01 -27.39 -16.48
CA ASN A 95 14.58 -27.16 -17.85
C ASN A 95 13.11 -27.57 -18.07
N GLY A 96 12.69 -28.71 -17.54
CA GLY A 96 11.29 -29.15 -17.58
C GLY A 96 10.36 -28.17 -16.87
N ARG A 97 10.78 -27.63 -15.72
CA ARG A 97 10.04 -26.58 -15.01
C ARG A 97 9.96 -25.28 -15.81
N ARG A 98 11.06 -24.87 -16.45
CA ARG A 98 11.09 -23.69 -17.32
C ARG A 98 10.10 -23.86 -18.47
N GLN A 99 10.10 -25.02 -19.13
CA GLN A 99 9.18 -25.30 -20.21
C GLN A 99 7.72 -25.30 -19.73
N ALA A 100 7.42 -26.00 -18.63
CA ALA A 100 6.08 -26.00 -18.05
C ALA A 100 5.60 -24.58 -17.70
N SER A 101 6.47 -23.76 -17.11
CA SER A 101 6.15 -22.36 -16.79
C SER A 101 5.85 -21.54 -18.04
N THR A 102 6.57 -21.74 -19.14
CA THR A 102 6.30 -21.02 -20.40
C THR A 102 4.99 -21.47 -21.03
N GLU A 103 4.65 -22.76 -20.96
CA GLU A 103 3.38 -23.30 -21.45
C GLU A 103 2.20 -22.76 -20.63
N GLU A 104 2.32 -22.73 -19.30
CA GLU A 104 1.33 -22.13 -18.42
C GLU A 104 1.10 -20.66 -18.75
N GLN A 105 2.18 -19.88 -18.92
CA GLN A 105 2.08 -18.46 -19.27
C GLN A 105 1.28 -18.25 -20.56
N LEU A 106 1.53 -19.04 -21.60
CA LEU A 106 0.79 -18.96 -22.86
C LEU A 106 -0.70 -19.28 -22.70
N VAL A 107 -1.04 -20.27 -21.87
CA VAL A 107 -2.44 -20.59 -21.55
C VAL A 107 -3.09 -19.43 -20.80
N TRP A 108 -2.42 -18.86 -19.80
CA TRP A 108 -2.92 -17.72 -19.05
C TRP A 108 -3.16 -16.50 -19.93
N ASP A 109 -2.24 -16.18 -20.84
CA ASP A 109 -2.38 -15.06 -21.78
C ASP A 109 -3.59 -15.26 -22.70
N LYS A 110 -3.77 -16.47 -23.23
CA LYS A 110 -4.93 -16.81 -24.07
C LYS A 110 -6.24 -16.69 -23.29
N THR A 111 -6.32 -17.30 -22.11
CA THR A 111 -7.55 -17.26 -21.30
C THR A 111 -7.89 -15.84 -20.84
N LEU A 112 -6.88 -15.03 -20.54
CA LEU A 112 -7.05 -13.63 -20.18
C LEU A 112 -7.55 -12.80 -21.36
N ALA A 113 -6.99 -12.99 -22.56
CA ALA A 113 -7.46 -12.33 -23.78
C ALA A 113 -8.92 -12.71 -24.10
N ASP A 114 -9.27 -13.98 -23.97
CA ASP A 114 -10.64 -14.47 -24.18
C ASP A 114 -11.61 -13.88 -23.16
N ARG A 115 -11.21 -13.83 -21.87
CA ARG A 115 -12.02 -13.19 -20.81
C ARG A 115 -12.20 -11.69 -21.07
N ARG A 116 -11.15 -10.96 -21.44
CA ARG A 116 -11.23 -9.54 -21.78
C ARG A 116 -12.18 -9.27 -22.95
N ARG A 117 -12.28 -10.21 -23.91
CA ARG A 117 -13.19 -10.07 -25.05
C ARG A 117 -14.64 -10.46 -24.73
N LYS A 118 -14.87 -11.49 -23.93
CA LYS A 118 -16.21 -12.08 -23.69
C LYS A 118 -16.89 -11.53 -22.44
N ALA A 119 -16.17 -11.41 -21.33
CA ALA A 119 -16.75 -11.05 -20.04
C ALA A 119 -17.46 -9.69 -20.05
N PRO A 120 -16.94 -8.62 -20.69
CA PRO A 120 -17.65 -7.34 -20.73
C PRO A 120 -19.00 -7.43 -21.44
N ARG A 121 -19.10 -8.21 -22.53
CA ARG A 121 -20.34 -8.40 -23.30
C ARG A 121 -21.38 -9.21 -22.51
N GLU A 122 -20.92 -10.21 -21.76
CA GLU A 122 -21.79 -10.99 -20.89
C GLU A 122 -22.34 -10.13 -19.75
N VAL A 123 -21.49 -9.31 -19.14
CA VAL A 123 -21.90 -8.36 -18.09
C VAL A 123 -22.86 -7.31 -18.65
N GLU A 124 -22.56 -6.73 -19.81
CA GLU A 124 -23.44 -5.77 -20.50
C GLU A 124 -24.84 -6.36 -20.70
N ARG A 125 -24.94 -7.57 -21.25
CA ARG A 125 -26.23 -8.23 -21.48
C ARG A 125 -27.03 -8.42 -20.19
N VAL A 126 -26.37 -8.79 -19.09
CA VAL A 126 -27.03 -8.97 -17.79
C VAL A 126 -27.51 -7.63 -17.24
N VAL A 127 -26.68 -6.59 -17.33
CA VAL A 127 -27.03 -5.24 -16.86
C VAL A 127 -28.21 -4.67 -17.67
N GLU A 128 -28.21 -4.84 -18.99
CA GLU A 128 -29.32 -4.41 -19.84
C GLU A 128 -30.65 -5.08 -19.47
N ASP A 129 -30.65 -6.41 -19.27
CA ASP A 129 -31.85 -7.16 -18.83
C ASP A 129 -32.34 -6.67 -17.46
N LEU A 130 -31.45 -6.42 -16.51
CA LEU A 130 -31.80 -5.86 -15.20
C LEU A 130 -32.45 -4.48 -15.33
N LEU A 131 -31.88 -3.59 -16.15
CA LEU A 131 -32.42 -2.26 -16.38
C LEU A 131 -33.79 -2.31 -17.07
N LEU A 132 -33.99 -3.23 -18.02
CA LEU A 132 -35.28 -3.45 -18.67
C LEU A 132 -36.33 -3.92 -17.65
N ARG A 133 -36.01 -4.90 -16.80
CA ARG A 133 -36.91 -5.37 -15.75
C ARG A 133 -37.24 -4.28 -14.74
N GLN A 134 -36.26 -3.47 -14.36
CA GLN A 134 -36.48 -2.33 -13.47
C GLN A 134 -37.46 -1.34 -14.09
N ARG A 135 -37.30 -0.99 -15.37
CA ARG A 135 -38.23 -0.10 -16.08
C ARG A 135 -39.65 -0.66 -16.16
N MET A 136 -39.81 -1.97 -16.37
CA MET A 136 -41.12 -2.63 -16.36
C MET A 136 -41.75 -2.69 -14.97
N ALA A 137 -40.94 -2.82 -13.93
CA ALA A 137 -41.39 -2.91 -12.54
C ALA A 137 -41.73 -1.55 -11.91
N ILE A 138 -41.18 -0.45 -12.43
CA ILE A 138 -41.60 0.89 -12.01
C ILE A 138 -43.01 1.11 -12.58
N PRO A 139 -44.06 1.14 -11.73
CA PRO A 139 -45.37 1.51 -12.21
C PRO A 139 -45.24 2.91 -12.81
N ILE A 140 -45.68 3.06 -14.07
CA ILE A 140 -45.93 4.37 -14.68
C ILE A 140 -46.62 5.19 -13.59
N PRO A 141 -46.09 6.36 -13.18
CA PRO A 141 -46.75 7.15 -12.16
C PRO A 141 -48.18 7.33 -12.65
N ALA A 142 -49.12 6.68 -11.94
CA ALA A 142 -50.53 6.76 -12.27
C ALA A 142 -50.78 8.24 -12.46
N THR A 143 -51.24 8.62 -13.66
CA THR A 143 -51.53 10.01 -14.04
C THR A 143 -52.04 10.71 -12.79
N LEU A 144 -51.25 11.63 -12.24
CA LEU A 144 -51.53 12.23 -10.93
C LEU A 144 -53.01 12.60 -10.95
N ALA A 145 -53.81 11.88 -10.16
CA ALA A 145 -55.25 12.05 -10.19
C ALA A 145 -55.50 13.54 -10.03
N THR A 146 -56.29 14.13 -10.94
CA THR A 146 -56.61 15.55 -10.89
C THR A 146 -57.03 15.88 -9.45
N PRO A 147 -56.39 16.87 -8.81
CA PRO A 147 -56.69 17.15 -7.42
C PRO A 147 -58.19 17.44 -7.31
N VAL A 148 -58.89 16.61 -6.53
CA VAL A 148 -60.32 16.78 -6.29
C VAL A 148 -60.49 18.20 -5.74
N PRO A 149 -61.30 19.07 -6.37
CA PRO A 149 -61.52 20.42 -5.86
C PRO A 149 -62.05 20.31 -4.44
N ARG A 150 -61.36 20.93 -3.49
CA ARG A 150 -61.78 20.97 -2.10
C ARG A 150 -63.07 21.77 -2.03
N THR A 151 -64.16 21.15 -1.60
CA THR A 151 -65.41 21.85 -1.31
C THR A 151 -65.15 22.77 -0.13
N ILE A 152 -65.25 24.09 -0.37
CA ILE A 152 -65.17 25.08 0.71
C ILE A 152 -66.53 25.07 1.39
N GLU A 153 -66.57 24.62 2.64
CA GLU A 153 -67.78 24.67 3.46
C GLU A 153 -68.11 26.14 3.78
N GLU A 154 -69.39 26.53 3.64
CA GLU A 154 -69.84 27.86 4.02
C GLU A 154 -69.61 28.09 5.51
N ILE A 155 -68.89 29.16 5.85
CA ILE A 155 -68.59 29.51 7.24
C ILE A 155 -69.89 29.95 7.92
N PRO A 156 -70.38 29.24 8.95
CA PRO A 156 -71.56 29.69 9.68
C PRO A 156 -71.26 31.03 10.38
N ARG A 157 -72.17 32.01 10.24
CA ARG A 157 -72.16 33.37 10.84
C ARG A 157 -71.32 34.45 10.13
N TRP A 158 -71.17 34.37 8.80
CA TRP A 158 -70.54 35.44 8.02
C TRP A 158 -71.21 36.81 8.23
N ASP A 159 -72.55 36.84 8.30
CA ASP A 159 -73.29 38.09 8.46
C ASP A 159 -72.97 38.79 9.79
N ASP A 160 -72.87 38.03 10.90
CA ASP A 160 -72.47 38.56 12.22
C ASP A 160 -71.06 39.22 12.17
N VAL A 161 -70.13 38.61 11.43
CA VAL A 161 -68.76 39.14 11.26
C VAL A 161 -68.78 40.45 10.46
N VAL A 162 -69.60 40.52 9.42
CA VAL A 162 -69.74 41.73 8.61
C VAL A 162 -70.38 42.87 9.42
N GLU A 163 -71.36 42.57 10.26
CA GLU A 163 -71.98 43.58 11.14
C GLU A 163 -71.01 44.12 12.18
N THR A 164 -70.31 43.23 12.90
CA THR A 164 -69.30 43.66 13.90
C THR A 164 -68.16 44.47 13.28
N HIS A 165 -67.78 44.18 12.04
CA HIS A 165 -66.79 44.98 11.32
C HIS A 165 -67.32 46.38 10.98
N LYS A 166 -68.60 46.52 10.60
CA LYS A 166 -69.20 47.84 10.34
C LYS A 166 -69.25 48.67 11.61
N ASP A 167 -69.66 48.08 12.73
CA ASP A 167 -69.74 48.78 14.02
C ASP A 167 -68.37 49.28 14.49
N THR A 168 -67.33 48.46 14.33
CA THR A 168 -65.95 48.84 14.70
C THR A 168 -65.40 49.93 13.78
N ALA A 169 -65.71 49.89 12.48
CA ALA A 169 -65.35 50.95 11.54
C ALA A 169 -66.04 52.28 11.87
N ASP A 170 -67.33 52.26 12.20
CA ASP A 170 -68.09 53.44 12.60
C ASP A 170 -67.57 54.02 13.92
N PHE A 171 -67.19 53.17 14.86
CA PHE A 171 -66.54 53.59 16.10
C PHE A 171 -65.20 54.27 15.84
N ALA A 172 -64.36 53.71 14.95
CA ALA A 172 -63.08 54.31 14.57
C ALA A 172 -63.26 55.70 13.93
N ILE A 173 -64.29 55.87 13.08
CA ILE A 173 -64.62 57.17 12.46
C ILE A 173 -65.05 58.18 13.52
N LYS A 174 -65.86 57.78 14.50
CA LYS A 174 -66.26 58.65 15.61
C LYS A 174 -65.05 59.06 16.46
N LEU A 175 -64.18 58.12 16.79
CA LEU A 175 -62.96 58.38 17.55
C LEU A 175 -62.04 59.37 16.82
N ALA A 176 -61.85 59.20 15.51
CA ALA A 176 -61.03 60.11 14.70
C ALA A 176 -61.59 61.56 14.69
N LYS A 177 -62.92 61.73 14.79
CA LYS A 177 -63.55 63.07 14.91
C LYS A 177 -63.36 63.68 16.29
N GLU A 178 -63.37 62.87 17.34
CA GLU A 178 -63.25 63.33 18.73
C GLU A 178 -61.79 63.50 19.19
N GLU A 179 -60.84 62.81 18.57
CA GLU A 179 -59.42 62.82 18.91
C GLU A 179 -58.82 64.24 18.99
N PRO A 180 -59.05 65.18 18.05
CA PRO A 180 -58.47 66.51 18.13
C PRO A 180 -59.00 67.30 19.34
N ALA A 181 -60.28 67.14 19.68
CA ALA A 181 -60.88 67.80 20.83
C ALA A 181 -60.33 67.23 22.14
N LEU A 182 -60.17 65.91 22.24
CA LEU A 182 -59.54 65.24 23.38
C LEU A 182 -58.07 65.65 23.52
N MET A 183 -57.32 65.72 22.41
CA MET A 183 -55.92 66.19 22.39
C MET A 183 -55.80 67.66 22.82
N GLN A 184 -56.69 68.54 22.37
CA GLN A 184 -56.71 69.93 22.83
C GLN A 184 -57.04 70.03 24.32
N ARG A 185 -58.00 69.24 24.83
CA ARG A 185 -58.30 69.17 26.27
C ARG A 185 -57.10 68.68 27.07
N ALA A 186 -56.42 67.64 26.60
CA ALA A 186 -55.21 67.11 27.23
C ALA A 186 -54.06 68.13 27.24
N GLN A 187 -53.83 68.85 26.13
CA GLN A 187 -52.83 69.92 26.06
C GLN A 187 -53.15 71.09 26.99
N LYS A 188 -54.43 71.51 27.07
CA LYS A 188 -54.87 72.56 27.99
C LYS A 188 -54.64 72.13 29.44
N ALA A 189 -55.03 70.91 29.82
CA ALA A 189 -54.78 70.36 31.15
C ALA A 189 -53.28 70.30 31.47
N LYS A 190 -52.44 69.88 30.51
CA LYS A 190 -50.98 69.87 30.66
C LYS A 190 -50.39 71.28 30.86
N LYS A 191 -50.86 72.28 30.10
CA LYS A 191 -50.45 73.68 30.27
C LYS A 191 -50.81 74.21 31.66
N VAL A 192 -52.03 73.95 32.13
CA VAL A 192 -52.46 74.36 33.49
C VAL A 192 -51.56 73.71 34.55
N GLY A 193 -51.26 72.42 34.43
CA GLY A 193 -50.33 71.73 35.31
C GLY A 193 -48.92 72.36 35.32
N GLN A 194 -48.39 72.72 34.15
CA GLN A 194 -47.10 73.41 34.04
C GLN A 194 -47.13 74.81 34.67
N THR A 195 -48.21 75.58 34.49
CA THR A 195 -48.33 76.91 35.11
C THR A 195 -48.42 76.84 36.64
N ILE A 196 -49.10 75.82 37.18
CA ILE A 196 -49.15 75.59 38.63
C ILE A 196 -47.76 75.21 39.15
N ALA A 197 -47.02 74.37 38.42
CA ALA A 197 -45.67 73.95 38.81
C ALA A 197 -44.60 75.06 38.70
N SER A 198 -44.80 76.06 37.84
CA SER A 198 -43.84 77.15 37.61
C SER A 198 -44.02 78.37 38.53
N LEU A 199 -45.05 78.38 39.38
CA LEU A 199 -45.25 79.45 40.36
C LEU A 199 -44.27 79.26 41.52
N PRO A 200 -43.44 80.26 41.87
CA PRO A 200 -42.49 80.11 42.99
C PRO A 200 -43.26 79.97 44.30
N ALA A 201 -42.87 78.99 45.12
CA ALA A 201 -43.45 78.75 46.43
C ALA A 201 -43.20 79.96 47.35
N GLN A 202 -44.27 80.55 47.87
CA GLN A 202 -44.25 81.48 49.02
C GLN A 202 -44.21 80.70 50.32
#